data_AF-A0A7S4C5V7-F1
#
_entry.id   AF-A0A7S4C5V7-F1
#
_cell.length_a   1.000
_cell.length_b   1.000
_cell.length_c   1.000
_cell.angle_alpha   90.00
_cell.angle_beta   90.00
_cell.angle_gamma   90.00
#
_symmetry.space_group_name_H-M   'P 1'
#
loop_
_entity.id
_entity.type
_entity.pdbx_description
1 polymer ?
#
loop_
_entity_poly.entity_id
_entity_poly.type
_entity_poly.pdbx_seq_one_letter_code
_entity_poly.pdbx_strand_id
1 'polypeptide(L)'
;NKADSAQHVCSRAVVAFLEACKHDGIRFMPCSLQVYESGEITLGDLSEECPFPSVNLIVPVEGAILSQAVQYSRLPWIGGASGGQSSGDALHTDDLMRVDPASCEVVEVDGKPIDPDKLYKILIDSYQLRCNPVFEAYCTEYPNRVPPQDTGQPALPILVKYFCDQVWCLLLTEGGKSHVSLSAGERLFADANQSGSGELTEEELLDVISRRLGGRQASKVLAKQCLSHVDADKNGTVSWKELCHFLKTELRARDSEICRYSEQGSEVGSAHGGSAFTRSEAGSAHGGNAWLGSAASIASSSCASLASLPKECARQNSGLRAWRAAF
;
A
#
# COMPACT_ATOMS: atom_id res chain seq x y z
N ASN A 1 -15.83 -20.00 -10.85
CA ASN A 1 -17.15 -19.47 -10.44
C ASN A 1 -17.36 -19.08 -8.98
N LYS A 2 -16.78 -19.75 -7.95
CA LYS A 2 -16.68 -19.16 -6.57
C LYS A 2 -15.29 -18.59 -6.24
N ALA A 3 -14.25 -19.06 -6.94
CA ALA A 3 -12.88 -18.54 -6.78
C ALA A 3 -12.72 -17.15 -7.43
N ASP A 4 -13.32 -16.92 -8.60
CA ASP A 4 -13.25 -15.62 -9.30
C ASP A 4 -13.95 -14.49 -8.53
N SER A 5 -14.96 -14.80 -7.72
CA SER A 5 -15.66 -13.78 -6.93
C SER A 5 -14.82 -13.23 -5.79
N ALA A 6 -13.85 -13.99 -5.26
CA ALA A 6 -13.02 -13.56 -4.14
C ALA A 6 -11.87 -12.63 -4.58
N GLN A 7 -11.30 -12.83 -5.78
CA GLN A 7 -10.28 -11.95 -6.35
C GLN A 7 -10.80 -10.54 -6.68
N HIS A 8 -12.09 -10.41 -7.04
CA HIS A 8 -12.74 -9.11 -7.24
C HIS A 8 -13.21 -8.45 -5.95
N VAL A 9 -12.99 -9.05 -4.78
CA VAL A 9 -13.36 -8.44 -3.51
C VAL A 9 -12.44 -7.25 -3.28
N CYS A 10 -11.13 -7.47 -3.10
CA CYS A 10 -10.17 -6.43 -2.70
C CYS A 10 -10.24 -5.13 -3.53
N SER A 11 -10.35 -5.23 -4.86
CA SER A 11 -10.33 -4.08 -5.78
C SER A 11 -11.54 -3.14 -5.70
N ARG A 12 -12.52 -3.45 -4.84
CA ARG A 12 -13.74 -2.65 -4.64
C ARG A 12 -13.76 -1.87 -3.33
N ALA A 13 -12.71 -2.00 -2.51
CA ALA A 13 -12.54 -1.17 -1.33
C ALA A 13 -12.18 0.26 -1.76
N VAL A 14 -12.73 1.25 -1.05
CA VAL A 14 -12.36 2.65 -1.23
C VAL A 14 -11.14 2.97 -0.36
N VAL A 15 -11.02 2.31 0.79
CA VAL A 15 -9.94 2.49 1.75
C VAL A 15 -9.62 1.17 2.44
N ALA A 16 -8.37 0.99 2.86
CA ALA A 16 -7.92 -0.15 3.62
C ALA A 16 -7.43 0.23 5.02
N PHE A 17 -7.71 -0.66 5.98
CA PHE A 17 -7.12 -0.64 7.31
C PHE A 17 -6.14 -1.79 7.46
N LEU A 18 -5.02 -1.50 8.10
CA LEU A 18 -4.08 -2.50 8.58
C LEU A 18 -3.81 -2.25 10.06
N GLU A 19 -3.58 -3.31 10.82
CA GLU A 19 -3.24 -3.21 12.24
C GLU A 19 -1.73 -3.03 12.44
N ALA A 20 -1.33 -2.49 13.60
CA ALA A 20 0.06 -2.38 14.05
C ALA A 20 0.38 -3.34 15.21
N CYS A 21 -0.17 -4.56 15.24
CA CYS A 21 -0.27 -5.27 16.52
C CYS A 21 1.00 -6.02 16.96
N LYS A 22 1.28 -5.91 18.25
CA LYS A 22 2.28 -6.73 18.94
C LYS A 22 1.78 -8.13 19.33
N HIS A 23 0.46 -8.37 19.40
CA HIS A 23 -0.02 -9.62 19.99
C HIS A 23 -1.09 -10.46 19.27
N ASP A 24 -2.02 -9.98 18.42
CA ASP A 24 -3.04 -10.90 17.86
C ASP A 24 -3.63 -10.56 16.46
N GLY A 25 -3.03 -9.64 15.72
CA GLY A 25 -3.21 -9.47 14.26
C GLY A 25 -1.85 -9.37 13.58
N ILE A 26 -1.78 -9.16 12.25
CA ILE A 26 -0.52 -9.00 11.46
C ILE A 26 0.61 -8.53 12.39
N ARG A 27 1.66 -9.35 12.62
CA ARG A 27 2.76 -8.96 13.51
C ARG A 27 3.58 -7.90 12.79
N PHE A 28 3.02 -6.71 12.73
CA PHE A 28 3.83 -5.54 12.92
C PHE A 28 4.27 -5.59 14.39
N MET A 29 5.40 -6.26 14.63
CA MET A 29 6.33 -5.86 15.69
C MET A 29 6.34 -4.32 15.77
N PRO A 30 6.55 -3.69 16.94
CA PRO A 30 6.27 -2.27 17.17
C PRO A 30 7.08 -1.41 16.18
N CYS A 31 6.58 -1.19 14.97
CA CYS A 31 7.47 -1.18 13.82
C CYS A 31 8.48 -2.37 13.79
N SER A 32 8.31 -3.32 12.87
CA SER A 32 9.34 -3.37 11.83
C SER A 32 8.99 -2.11 11.01
N LEU A 33 9.70 -0.97 10.97
CA LEU A 33 11.10 -0.60 11.10
C LEU A 33 12.06 -1.46 10.32
N GLN A 34 11.65 -2.62 9.79
CA GLN A 34 12.31 -3.18 8.63
C GLN A 34 11.90 -2.33 7.43
N VAL A 35 12.49 -1.15 7.40
CA VAL A 35 12.65 -0.41 6.16
C VAL A 35 13.50 -1.33 5.30
N TYR A 36 12.89 -1.90 4.27
CA TYR A 36 13.61 -2.65 3.25
C TYR A 36 14.43 -1.64 2.43
N GLU A 37 15.52 -1.14 3.01
CA GLU A 37 16.40 -0.12 2.41
C GLU A 37 17.02 -0.61 1.10
N SER A 38 17.24 -1.93 0.99
CA SER A 38 17.69 -2.58 -0.24
C SER A 38 16.61 -2.63 -1.32
N GLY A 39 15.34 -2.42 -0.96
CA GLY A 39 14.18 -2.66 -1.82
C GLY A 39 13.90 -4.14 -2.08
N GLU A 40 14.56 -5.04 -1.34
CA GLU A 40 14.38 -6.48 -1.47
C GLU A 40 13.46 -7.01 -0.37
N ILE A 41 12.53 -7.88 -0.74
CA ILE A 41 11.61 -8.55 0.18
C ILE A 41 11.53 -10.03 -0.18
N THR A 42 11.59 -10.89 0.82
CA THR A 42 11.49 -12.34 0.67
C THR A 42 10.11 -12.84 1.08
N LEU A 43 9.77 -14.07 0.70
CA LEU A 43 8.56 -14.72 1.21
C LEU A 43 8.62 -14.93 2.74
N GLY A 44 9.81 -15.14 3.29
CA GLY A 44 10.03 -15.21 4.73
C GLY A 44 9.62 -13.91 5.40
N ASP A 45 10.10 -12.79 4.88
CA ASP A 45 9.71 -11.45 5.35
C ASP A 45 8.20 -11.25 5.30
N LEU A 46 7.54 -11.57 4.18
CA LEU A 46 6.08 -11.47 4.08
C LEU A 46 5.34 -12.34 5.11
N SER A 47 5.85 -13.53 5.39
CA SER A 47 5.25 -14.45 6.36
C SER A 47 5.47 -13.98 7.81
N GLU A 48 6.58 -13.31 8.09
CA GLU A 48 6.87 -12.70 9.39
C GLU A 48 6.03 -11.45 9.63
N GLU A 49 5.86 -10.63 8.60
CA GLU A 49 4.97 -9.45 8.61
C GLU A 49 3.52 -9.90 8.75
N CYS A 50 3.07 -10.90 7.98
CA CYS A 50 1.69 -11.42 7.98
C CYS A 50 1.55 -12.84 8.55
N PRO A 51 1.84 -13.09 9.83
CA PRO A 51 1.90 -14.45 10.38
C PRO A 51 0.53 -15.03 10.74
N PHE A 52 -0.50 -14.19 10.76
CA PHE A 52 -1.85 -14.60 11.16
C PHE A 52 -2.74 -14.80 9.94
N PRO A 53 -3.54 -15.89 9.92
CA PRO A 53 -4.45 -16.18 8.83
C PRO A 53 -5.77 -15.39 8.98
N SER A 54 -5.74 -14.18 9.55
CA SER A 54 -6.93 -13.35 9.67
C SER A 54 -7.44 -12.98 8.29
N VAL A 55 -8.75 -13.12 8.10
CA VAL A 55 -9.38 -12.90 6.80
C VAL A 55 -9.68 -11.41 6.63
N ASN A 56 -9.26 -10.82 5.51
CA ASN A 56 -9.65 -9.47 5.11
C ASN A 56 -11.01 -9.48 4.43
N LEU A 57 -11.88 -8.58 4.88
CA LEU A 57 -13.26 -8.41 4.43
C LEU A 57 -13.45 -7.01 3.89
N ILE A 58 -14.42 -6.85 2.98
CA ILE A 58 -14.90 -5.53 2.59
C ILE A 58 -16.24 -5.27 3.23
N VAL A 59 -16.25 -4.30 4.14
CA VAL A 59 -17.43 -3.96 4.93
C VAL A 59 -17.89 -2.56 4.53
N PRO A 60 -19.18 -2.36 4.19
CA PRO A 60 -19.75 -1.03 4.09
C PRO A 60 -19.92 -0.45 5.50
N VAL A 61 -19.36 0.72 5.77
CA VAL A 61 -19.38 1.41 7.07
C VAL A 61 -19.69 2.90 6.89
N GLU A 62 -20.48 3.48 7.77
CA GLU A 62 -20.82 4.91 7.75
C GLU A 62 -19.61 5.77 8.11
N GLY A 63 -19.48 6.96 7.51
CA GLY A 63 -18.33 7.85 7.73
C GLY A 63 -18.13 8.24 9.19
N ALA A 64 -19.21 8.42 9.96
CA ALA A 64 -19.13 8.71 11.38
C ALA A 64 -18.50 7.55 12.17
N ILE A 65 -18.98 6.33 11.92
CA ILE A 65 -18.46 5.09 12.55
C ILE A 65 -16.99 4.87 12.16
N LEU A 66 -16.67 5.11 10.89
CA LEU A 66 -15.31 5.02 10.37
C LEU A 66 -14.35 5.96 11.12
N SER A 67 -14.70 7.24 11.22
CA SER A 67 -13.88 8.23 11.91
C SER A 67 -13.75 7.92 13.40
N GLN A 68 -14.85 7.53 14.04
CA GLN A 68 -14.88 7.16 15.46
C GLN A 68 -14.01 5.93 15.75
N ALA A 69 -14.01 4.90 14.88
CA ALA A 69 -13.20 3.71 15.07
C ALA A 69 -11.70 4.02 14.98
N VAL A 70 -11.29 4.87 14.04
CA VAL A 70 -9.90 5.34 13.89
C VAL A 70 -9.50 6.17 15.11
N GLN A 71 -10.31 7.15 15.49
CA GLN A 71 -10.06 8.00 16.65
C GLN A 71 -9.91 7.14 17.92
N TYR A 72 -10.85 6.19 18.15
CA TYR A 72 -10.82 5.29 19.29
C TYR A 72 -9.50 4.49 19.35
N SER A 73 -9.09 3.90 18.23
CA SER A 73 -7.86 3.10 18.14
C SER A 73 -6.59 3.91 18.46
N ARG A 74 -6.65 5.24 18.30
CA ARG A 74 -5.53 6.17 18.50
C ARG A 74 -5.63 7.00 19.78
N LEU A 75 -6.63 6.78 20.64
CA LEU A 75 -6.74 7.47 21.93
C LEU A 75 -5.43 7.44 22.77
N PRO A 76 -4.68 6.32 22.82
CA PRO A 76 -3.39 6.28 23.54
C PRO A 76 -2.34 7.27 23.01
N TRP A 77 -2.48 7.75 21.77
CA TRP A 77 -1.55 8.68 21.13
C TRP A 77 -1.78 10.13 21.55
N ILE A 78 -2.99 10.48 22.01
CA ILE A 78 -3.38 11.87 22.34
C ILE A 78 -3.33 12.13 23.86
N GLY A 79 -3.43 11.11 24.71
CA GLY A 79 -3.82 11.28 26.13
C GLY A 79 -2.74 11.19 27.23
N GLY A 80 -1.44 11.15 26.92
CA GLY A 80 -0.40 10.90 27.94
C GLY A 80 0.39 12.14 28.39
N ALA A 81 0.52 12.36 29.71
CA ALA A 81 1.47 13.33 30.30
C ALA A 81 2.95 13.06 29.90
N SER A 82 3.23 11.87 29.37
CA SER A 82 4.54 11.39 28.90
C SER A 82 4.79 11.62 27.41
N GLY A 83 3.87 12.28 26.69
CA GLY A 83 3.78 12.18 25.23
C GLY A 83 3.16 10.83 24.85
N GLY A 84 2.03 10.84 24.13
CA GLY A 84 1.28 9.62 23.84
C GLY A 84 2.15 8.52 23.25
N GLN A 85 1.94 7.28 23.73
CA GLN A 85 2.64 6.11 23.21
C GLN A 85 1.81 5.50 22.08
N SER A 86 2.50 5.11 21.00
CA SER A 86 1.87 4.35 19.93
C SER A 86 1.32 3.03 20.47
N SER A 87 0.01 2.82 20.39
CA SER A 87 -0.61 1.50 20.60
C SER A 87 -0.37 0.61 19.38
N GLY A 88 -0.12 -0.68 19.62
CA GLY A 88 -0.15 -1.68 18.55
C GLY A 88 -1.56 -1.92 18.00
N ASP A 89 -2.58 -1.55 18.77
CA ASP A 89 -3.98 -1.71 18.36
C ASP A 89 -4.50 -0.52 17.54
N ALA A 90 -3.61 0.41 17.18
CA ALA A 90 -3.97 1.57 16.38
C ALA A 90 -4.22 1.17 14.92
N LEU A 91 -5.35 1.60 14.37
CA LEU A 91 -5.68 1.36 12.97
C LEU A 91 -4.79 2.23 12.08
N HIS A 92 -4.04 1.59 11.19
CA HIS A 92 -3.34 2.24 10.09
C HIS A 92 -4.31 2.46 8.94
N THR A 93 -4.18 3.60 8.28
CA THR A 93 -5.01 4.04 7.17
C THR A 93 -4.18 4.11 5.91
N ASP A 94 -4.73 3.76 4.76
CA ASP A 94 -4.05 3.95 3.47
C ASP A 94 -3.97 5.42 3.03
N ASP A 95 -3.29 5.66 1.90
CA ASP A 95 -3.06 6.98 1.33
C ASP A 95 -4.34 7.68 0.81
N LEU A 96 -5.49 6.99 0.77
CA LEU A 96 -6.76 7.59 0.39
C LEU A 96 -7.50 8.19 1.58
N MET A 97 -7.00 7.99 2.79
CA MET A 97 -7.61 8.51 4.00
C MET A 97 -6.67 9.49 4.70
N ARG A 98 -7.17 10.71 4.95
CA ARG A 98 -6.43 11.70 5.73
C ARG A 98 -7.00 11.74 7.13
N VAL A 99 -6.11 11.60 8.12
CA VAL A 99 -6.44 11.70 9.55
C VAL A 99 -5.87 13.00 10.10
N ASP A 100 -6.68 13.77 10.83
CA ASP A 100 -6.19 14.93 11.56
C ASP A 100 -5.27 14.48 12.71
N PRO A 101 -4.00 14.89 12.75
CA PRO A 101 -3.08 14.43 13.78
C PRO A 101 -3.44 14.91 15.20
N ALA A 102 -4.23 15.97 15.33
CA ALA A 102 -4.62 16.49 16.65
C ALA A 102 -5.82 15.74 17.24
N SER A 103 -6.89 15.53 16.46
CA SER A 103 -8.09 14.82 16.93
C SER A 103 -8.06 13.31 16.68
N CYS A 104 -7.15 12.84 15.83
CA CYS A 104 -7.13 11.48 15.26
C CYS A 104 -8.41 11.10 14.50
N GLU A 105 -9.20 12.09 14.08
CA GLU A 105 -10.40 11.87 13.27
C GLU A 105 -10.03 11.78 11.79
N VAL A 106 -10.78 10.94 11.07
CA VAL A 106 -10.72 10.93 9.61
C VAL A 106 -11.37 12.22 9.11
N VAL A 107 -10.64 13.01 8.32
CA VAL A 107 -11.13 14.28 7.76
C VAL A 107 -11.40 14.18 6.26
N GLU A 108 -10.77 13.22 5.58
CA GLU A 108 -10.86 13.07 4.13
C GLU A 108 -10.82 11.59 3.73
N VAL A 109 -11.61 11.25 2.71
CA VAL A 109 -11.59 9.96 2.03
C VAL A 109 -11.63 10.21 0.52
N ASP A 110 -10.65 9.69 -0.22
CA ASP A 110 -10.54 9.82 -1.68
C ASP A 110 -10.58 11.29 -2.16
N GLY A 111 -9.72 12.13 -1.58
CA GLY A 111 -9.62 13.54 -1.98
C GLY A 111 -10.77 14.43 -1.50
N LYS A 112 -11.76 13.88 -0.78
CA LYS A 112 -13.01 14.56 -0.42
C LYS A 112 -13.24 14.56 1.08
N PRO A 113 -13.79 15.65 1.65
CA PRO A 113 -14.19 15.67 3.06
C PRO A 113 -15.07 14.47 3.39
N ILE A 114 -14.84 13.86 4.57
CA ILE A 114 -15.65 12.72 4.99
C ILE A 114 -17.10 13.17 5.19
N ASP A 115 -18.01 12.48 4.51
CA ASP A 115 -19.45 12.56 4.75
C ASP A 115 -19.83 11.55 5.85
N PRO A 116 -20.37 11.99 7.01
CA PRO A 116 -20.66 11.11 8.15
C PRO A 116 -21.73 10.07 7.86
N ASP A 117 -22.70 10.37 6.98
CA ASP A 117 -23.86 9.51 6.72
C ASP A 117 -23.63 8.58 5.52
N LYS A 118 -22.55 8.81 4.76
CA LYS A 118 -22.22 8.00 3.58
C LYS A 118 -21.62 6.65 3.99
N LEU A 119 -22.04 5.60 3.30
CA LEU A 119 -21.42 4.28 3.38
C LEU A 119 -20.15 4.20 2.53
N TYR A 120 -19.03 3.93 3.18
CA TYR A 120 -17.73 3.63 2.58
C TYR A 120 -17.46 2.14 2.61
N LYS A 121 -16.91 1.60 1.53
CA LYS A 121 -16.44 0.22 1.50
C LYS A 121 -15.01 0.20 2.02
N ILE A 122 -14.81 -0.38 3.20
CA ILE A 122 -13.50 -0.47 3.83
C ILE A 122 -13.00 -1.90 3.76
N LEU A 123 -11.73 -2.08 3.43
CA LEU A 123 -11.04 -3.35 3.63
C LEU A 123 -10.53 -3.38 5.08
N ILE A 124 -10.91 -4.41 5.82
CA ILE A 124 -10.53 -4.59 7.22
C ILE A 124 -10.40 -6.07 7.54
N ASP A 125 -9.46 -6.45 8.41
CA ASP A 125 -9.39 -7.82 8.88
C ASP A 125 -10.52 -8.15 9.86
N SER A 126 -10.99 -9.39 9.80
CA SER A 126 -12.09 -9.91 10.62
C SER A 126 -11.78 -9.97 12.12
N TYR A 127 -10.51 -9.85 12.52
CA TYR A 127 -10.13 -9.75 13.92
C TYR A 127 -10.37 -8.32 14.43
N GLN A 128 -9.88 -7.30 13.72
CA GLN A 128 -10.12 -5.88 14.05
C GLN A 128 -11.59 -5.49 14.06
N LEU A 129 -12.37 -6.07 13.16
CA LEU A 129 -13.81 -5.85 13.15
C LEU A 129 -14.50 -6.26 14.47
N ARG A 130 -13.89 -7.19 15.23
CA ARG A 130 -14.39 -7.66 16.54
C ARG A 130 -13.68 -7.00 17.73
N CYS A 131 -12.41 -6.67 17.59
CA CYS A 131 -11.60 -6.16 18.70
C CYS A 131 -11.75 -4.65 18.91
N ASN A 132 -12.07 -3.90 17.86
CA ASN A 132 -12.39 -2.48 18.00
C ASN A 132 -13.85 -2.33 18.50
N PRO A 133 -14.11 -1.77 19.69
CA PRO A 133 -15.46 -1.68 20.24
C PRO A 133 -16.45 -0.88 19.39
N VAL A 134 -15.97 0.08 18.60
CA VAL A 134 -16.81 0.85 17.68
C VAL A 134 -17.30 -0.06 16.55
N PHE A 135 -16.40 -0.89 15.99
CA PHE A 135 -16.79 -1.86 14.97
C PHE A 135 -17.60 -3.03 15.53
N GLU A 136 -17.32 -3.49 16.74
CA GLU A 136 -18.11 -4.53 17.40
C GLU A 136 -19.58 -4.09 17.58
N ALA A 137 -19.78 -2.85 18.07
CA ALA A 137 -21.10 -2.25 18.18
C ALA A 137 -21.79 -2.14 16.81
N TYR A 138 -21.06 -1.67 15.79
CA TYR A 138 -21.57 -1.58 14.41
C TYR A 138 -22.01 -2.95 13.87
N CYS A 139 -21.24 -4.00 14.09
CA CYS A 139 -21.57 -5.36 13.65
C CYS A 139 -22.81 -5.92 14.35
N THR A 140 -23.02 -5.55 15.61
CA THR A 140 -24.20 -5.93 16.39
C THR A 140 -25.45 -5.23 15.89
N GLU A 141 -25.34 -3.94 15.55
CA GLU A 141 -26.45 -3.13 15.05
C GLU A 141 -26.82 -3.47 13.59
N TYR A 142 -25.82 -3.73 12.76
CA TYR A 142 -25.98 -3.96 11.32
C TYR A 142 -25.43 -5.33 10.84
N PRO A 143 -25.92 -6.46 11.37
CA PRO A 143 -25.36 -7.78 11.05
C PRO A 143 -25.45 -8.14 9.56
N ASN A 144 -26.50 -7.66 8.87
CA ASN A 144 -26.68 -7.90 7.43
C ASN A 144 -25.70 -7.13 6.54
N ARG A 145 -24.94 -6.17 7.09
CA ARG A 145 -23.91 -5.41 6.36
C ARG A 145 -22.55 -6.07 6.44
N VAL A 146 -22.33 -7.02 7.35
CA VAL A 146 -21.05 -7.70 7.55
C VAL A 146 -21.02 -8.99 6.72
N PRO A 147 -20.14 -9.12 5.72
CA PRO A 147 -20.01 -10.35 4.96
C PRO A 147 -19.54 -11.52 5.86
N PRO A 148 -19.95 -12.76 5.55
CA PRO A 148 -19.43 -13.92 6.27
C PRO A 148 -17.94 -14.12 5.98
N GLN A 149 -17.19 -14.68 6.94
CA GLN A 149 -15.72 -14.78 6.86
C GLN A 149 -15.23 -15.61 5.66
N ASP A 150 -16.04 -16.54 5.14
CA ASP A 150 -15.70 -17.35 3.97
C ASP A 150 -15.70 -16.55 2.64
N THR A 151 -16.10 -15.28 2.67
CA THR A 151 -16.07 -14.38 1.51
C THR A 151 -14.76 -13.58 1.38
N GLY A 152 -13.94 -13.55 2.43
CA GLY A 152 -12.67 -12.82 2.42
C GLY A 152 -11.46 -13.69 2.12
N GLN A 153 -10.27 -13.09 2.16
CA GLN A 153 -9.00 -13.79 2.03
C GLN A 153 -7.94 -13.31 3.03
N PRO A 154 -7.05 -14.19 3.52
CA PRO A 154 -5.93 -13.78 4.35
C PRO A 154 -4.95 -12.86 3.60
N ALA A 155 -4.25 -11.98 4.32
CA ALA A 155 -3.36 -10.98 3.71
C ALA A 155 -2.17 -11.62 2.96
N LEU A 156 -1.53 -12.63 3.57
CA LEU A 156 -0.32 -13.23 3.01
C LEU A 156 -0.52 -13.79 1.58
N PRO A 157 -1.53 -14.62 1.28
CA PRO A 157 -1.80 -15.07 -0.10
C PRO A 157 -2.03 -13.92 -1.10
N ILE A 158 -2.67 -12.82 -0.67
CA ILE A 158 -2.93 -11.66 -1.53
C ILE A 158 -1.61 -10.98 -1.89
N LEU A 159 -0.74 -10.75 -0.90
CA LEU A 159 0.59 -10.18 -1.12
C LEU A 159 1.48 -11.08 -1.96
N VAL A 160 1.49 -12.38 -1.70
CA VAL A 160 2.25 -13.35 -2.50
C VAL A 160 1.82 -13.30 -3.96
N LYS A 161 0.51 -13.30 -4.24
CA LYS A 161 -0.01 -13.13 -5.60
C LYS A 161 0.45 -11.81 -6.21
N TYR A 162 0.34 -10.70 -5.48
CA TYR A 162 0.78 -9.39 -5.95
C TYR A 162 2.24 -9.42 -6.41
N PHE A 163 3.15 -9.92 -5.58
CA PHE A 163 4.57 -9.98 -5.93
C PHE A 163 4.85 -10.98 -7.07
N CYS A 164 4.13 -12.10 -7.15
CA CYS A 164 4.24 -13.01 -8.29
C CYS A 164 3.80 -12.35 -9.60
N ASP A 165 2.73 -11.57 -9.57
CA ASP A 165 2.27 -10.81 -10.73
C ASP A 165 3.31 -9.74 -11.14
N GLN A 166 3.96 -9.08 -10.17
CA GLN A 166 5.08 -8.17 -10.44
C GLN A 166 6.27 -8.89 -11.09
N VAL A 167 6.62 -10.09 -10.62
CA VAL A 167 7.66 -10.92 -11.24
C VAL A 167 7.28 -11.23 -12.68
N TRP A 168 6.06 -11.67 -12.94
CA TRP A 168 5.58 -11.91 -14.30
C TRP A 168 5.65 -10.65 -15.17
N CYS A 169 5.18 -9.50 -14.69
CA CYS A 169 5.31 -8.23 -15.40
C CYS A 169 6.77 -7.96 -15.78
N LEU A 170 7.69 -8.05 -14.82
CA LEU A 170 9.12 -7.82 -15.04
C LEU A 170 9.71 -8.77 -16.10
N LEU A 171 9.35 -10.05 -16.05
CA LEU A 171 9.80 -11.05 -17.03
C LEU A 171 9.28 -10.75 -18.45
N LEU A 172 8.04 -10.26 -18.54
CA LEU A 172 7.31 -10.06 -19.78
C LEU A 172 7.47 -8.66 -20.38
N THR A 173 8.02 -7.71 -19.61
CA THR A 173 8.45 -6.40 -20.12
C THR A 173 9.85 -6.50 -20.72
N GLU A 174 10.01 -5.98 -21.94
CA GLU A 174 11.31 -5.90 -22.61
C GLU A 174 11.69 -4.44 -22.90
N GLY A 175 12.96 -4.11 -22.69
CA GLY A 175 13.57 -2.89 -23.23
C GLY A 175 12.97 -1.58 -22.71
N GLY A 176 12.57 -1.53 -21.43
CA GLY A 176 12.00 -0.33 -20.80
C GLY A 176 10.57 0.00 -21.25
N LYS A 177 9.89 -0.92 -21.94
CA LYS A 177 8.47 -0.75 -22.28
C LYS A 177 7.61 -1.04 -21.05
N SER A 178 6.67 -0.14 -20.77
CA SER A 178 5.74 -0.22 -19.63
C SER A 178 4.55 -1.16 -19.86
N HIS A 179 4.46 -1.86 -20.99
CA HIS A 179 3.27 -2.64 -21.34
C HIS A 179 3.61 -4.09 -21.70
N VAL A 180 2.86 -5.03 -21.12
CA VAL A 180 2.98 -6.46 -21.39
C VAL A 180 2.43 -6.80 -22.78
N SER A 181 3.19 -7.52 -23.61
CA SER A 181 2.74 -7.91 -24.96
C SER A 181 2.77 -9.42 -25.16
N LEU A 182 1.84 -9.96 -25.95
CA LEU A 182 1.81 -11.40 -26.25
C LEU A 182 3.11 -11.87 -26.91
N SER A 183 3.70 -11.05 -27.78
CA SER A 183 4.96 -11.40 -28.44
C SER A 183 6.14 -11.45 -27.46
N ALA A 184 6.14 -10.64 -26.40
CA ALA A 184 7.13 -10.75 -25.33
C ALA A 184 6.91 -12.03 -24.51
N GLY A 185 5.64 -12.42 -24.30
CA GLY A 185 5.31 -13.74 -23.75
C GLY A 185 5.86 -14.89 -24.60
N GLU A 186 5.67 -14.84 -25.92
CA GLU A 186 6.17 -15.89 -26.84
C GLU A 186 7.68 -16.02 -26.77
N ARG A 187 8.39 -14.89 -26.74
CA ARG A 187 9.85 -14.86 -26.60
C ARG A 187 10.31 -15.40 -25.25
N LEU A 188 9.66 -14.98 -24.16
CA LEU A 188 9.96 -15.48 -22.82
C LEU A 188 9.75 -17.00 -22.76
N PHE A 189 8.62 -17.49 -23.29
CA PHE A 189 8.31 -18.91 -23.28
C PHE A 189 9.32 -19.72 -24.09
N ALA A 190 9.72 -19.23 -25.26
CA ALA A 190 10.74 -19.87 -26.08
C ALA A 190 12.15 -19.85 -25.45
N ASP A 191 12.50 -18.79 -24.72
CA ASP A 191 13.76 -18.64 -23.97
C ASP A 191 13.79 -19.52 -22.71
N ALA A 192 12.62 -19.75 -22.10
CA ALA A 192 12.46 -20.50 -20.86
C ALA A 192 12.37 -22.02 -21.08
N ASN A 193 11.58 -22.47 -22.06
CA ASN A 193 11.34 -23.88 -22.37
C ASN A 193 12.53 -24.51 -23.13
N GLN A 194 13.69 -24.56 -22.50
CA GLN A 194 14.92 -25.10 -23.07
C GLN A 194 14.84 -26.61 -23.28
N SER A 195 14.02 -27.32 -22.47
CA SER A 195 13.80 -28.76 -22.63
C SER A 195 12.99 -29.11 -23.89
N GLY A 196 12.26 -28.13 -24.46
CA GLY A 196 11.37 -28.34 -25.60
C GLY A 196 10.12 -29.17 -25.25
N SER A 197 9.78 -29.30 -23.96
CA SER A 197 8.62 -30.07 -23.48
C SER A 197 7.30 -29.49 -23.97
N GLY A 198 7.27 -28.17 -24.21
CA GLY A 198 6.06 -27.43 -24.56
C GLY A 198 5.34 -26.84 -23.35
N GLU A 199 5.90 -27.05 -22.16
CA GLU A 199 5.42 -26.57 -20.87
C GLU A 199 6.60 -25.96 -20.10
N LEU A 200 6.32 -25.03 -19.18
CA LEU A 200 7.33 -24.46 -18.30
C LEU A 200 7.35 -25.18 -16.96
N THR A 201 8.50 -25.74 -16.60
CA THR A 201 8.71 -26.35 -15.28
C THR A 201 9.20 -25.34 -14.24
N GLU A 202 9.20 -25.75 -12.97
CA GLU A 202 9.74 -24.96 -11.85
C GLU A 202 11.21 -24.57 -12.10
N GLU A 203 12.01 -25.52 -12.58
CA GLU A 203 13.43 -25.32 -12.86
C GLU A 203 13.66 -24.35 -14.02
N GLU A 204 12.88 -24.45 -15.09
CA GLU A 204 12.97 -23.57 -16.26
C GLU A 204 12.58 -22.14 -15.91
N LEU A 205 11.49 -21.95 -15.16
CA LEU A 205 11.10 -20.63 -14.69
C LEU A 205 12.13 -20.05 -13.72
N LEU A 206 12.68 -20.86 -12.82
CA LEU A 206 13.71 -20.42 -11.88
C LEU A 206 14.97 -19.92 -12.60
N ASP A 207 15.43 -20.62 -13.64
CA ASP A 207 16.57 -20.19 -14.44
C ASP A 207 16.32 -18.81 -15.06
N VAL A 208 15.14 -18.63 -15.65
CA VAL A 208 14.76 -17.38 -16.32
C VAL A 208 14.64 -16.22 -15.33
N ILE A 209 14.01 -16.45 -14.17
CA ILE A 209 13.93 -15.47 -13.08
C ILE A 209 15.35 -15.08 -12.63
N SER A 210 16.24 -16.07 -12.43
CA SER A 210 17.62 -15.84 -11.99
C SER A 210 18.42 -15.02 -13.01
N ARG A 211 18.28 -15.33 -14.31
CA ARG A 211 18.93 -14.61 -15.40
C ARG A 211 18.43 -13.17 -15.53
N ARG A 212 17.11 -12.95 -15.47
CA ARG A 212 16.51 -11.62 -15.69
C ARG A 212 16.56 -10.69 -14.49
N LEU A 213 16.54 -11.23 -13.27
CA LEU A 213 16.69 -10.44 -12.04
C LEU A 213 18.16 -10.20 -11.63
N GLY A 214 19.13 -10.58 -12.47
CA GLY A 214 20.52 -10.11 -12.35
C GLY A 214 21.28 -10.65 -11.13
N GLY A 215 21.10 -11.92 -10.78
CA GLY A 215 21.85 -12.56 -9.68
C GLY A 215 21.26 -12.34 -8.28
N ARG A 216 20.07 -11.72 -8.19
CA ARG A 216 19.24 -11.78 -6.98
C ARG A 216 18.86 -13.23 -6.69
N GLN A 217 18.76 -13.60 -5.41
CA GLN A 217 18.44 -14.97 -5.00
C GLN A 217 16.97 -15.30 -5.33
N ALA A 218 16.71 -15.66 -6.57
CA ALA A 218 15.48 -16.33 -6.95
C ALA A 218 15.44 -17.67 -6.20
N SER A 219 14.35 -17.91 -5.47
CA SER A 219 14.16 -19.17 -4.76
C SER A 219 13.23 -20.09 -5.55
N LYS A 220 13.44 -21.40 -5.40
CA LYS A 220 12.50 -22.42 -5.87
C LYS A 220 11.07 -22.15 -5.41
N VAL A 221 10.94 -21.67 -4.16
CA VAL A 221 9.64 -21.32 -3.60
C VAL A 221 8.96 -20.20 -4.39
N LEU A 222 9.68 -19.14 -4.75
CA LEU A 222 9.14 -18.06 -5.58
C LEU A 222 8.71 -18.56 -6.96
N ALA A 223 9.56 -19.34 -7.64
CA ALA A 223 9.23 -19.90 -8.94
C ALA A 223 7.97 -20.78 -8.88
N LYS A 224 7.87 -21.63 -7.85
CA LYS A 224 6.70 -22.46 -7.61
C LYS A 224 5.43 -21.65 -7.35
N GLN A 225 5.51 -20.58 -6.55
CA GLN A 225 4.36 -19.67 -6.34
C GLN A 225 3.94 -19.00 -7.66
N CYS A 226 4.90 -18.49 -8.43
CA CYS A 226 4.64 -17.88 -9.73
C CYS A 226 3.96 -18.85 -10.72
N LEU A 227 4.40 -20.11 -10.78
CA LEU A 227 3.77 -21.14 -11.59
C LEU A 227 2.35 -21.43 -11.12
N SER A 228 2.16 -21.65 -9.81
CA SER A 228 0.85 -22.02 -9.24
C SER A 228 -0.26 -21.00 -9.48
N HIS A 229 0.11 -19.75 -9.75
CA HIS A 229 -0.84 -18.68 -10.10
C HIS A 229 -1.27 -18.69 -11.57
N VAL A 230 -0.47 -19.30 -12.46
CA VAL A 230 -0.73 -19.37 -13.90
C VAL A 230 -1.23 -20.76 -14.31
N ASP A 231 -0.76 -21.80 -13.62
CA ASP A 231 -1.15 -23.21 -13.76
C ASP A 231 -2.64 -23.39 -13.41
N ALA A 232 -3.47 -23.44 -14.44
CA ALA A 232 -4.93 -23.46 -14.30
C ALA A 232 -5.46 -24.88 -14.10
N ASP A 233 -4.78 -25.88 -14.67
CA ASP A 233 -5.15 -27.29 -14.55
C ASP A 233 -4.52 -28.00 -13.33
N LYS A 234 -3.57 -27.34 -12.66
CA LYS A 234 -2.86 -27.79 -11.45
C LYS A 234 -1.96 -28.99 -11.70
N ASN A 235 -1.40 -29.11 -12.89
CA ASN A 235 -0.48 -30.20 -13.24
C ASN A 235 0.97 -29.96 -12.76
N GLY A 236 1.29 -28.75 -12.26
CA GLY A 236 2.60 -28.36 -11.76
C GLY A 236 3.54 -27.76 -12.80
N THR A 237 3.07 -27.60 -14.04
CA THR A 237 3.76 -26.92 -15.15
C THR A 237 2.85 -25.83 -15.73
N VAL A 238 3.37 -25.00 -16.63
CA VAL A 238 2.57 -23.97 -17.32
C VAL A 238 2.70 -24.11 -18.81
N SER A 239 1.59 -24.40 -19.49
CA SER A 239 1.52 -24.42 -20.94
C SER A 239 1.47 -23.01 -21.53
N TRP A 240 1.86 -22.86 -22.80
CA TRP A 240 1.73 -21.58 -23.51
C TRP A 240 0.28 -21.04 -23.50
N LYS A 241 -0.70 -21.94 -23.52
CA LYS A 241 -2.13 -21.58 -23.50
C LYS A 241 -2.53 -20.93 -22.18
N GLU A 242 -2.05 -21.46 -21.05
CA GLU A 242 -2.30 -20.91 -19.72
C GLU A 242 -1.62 -19.57 -19.53
N LEU A 243 -0.35 -19.46 -19.93
CA LEU A 243 0.35 -18.18 -19.92
C LEU A 243 -0.37 -17.13 -20.78
N CYS A 244 -0.81 -17.49 -21.99
CA CYS A 244 -1.61 -16.62 -22.85
C CYS A 244 -2.92 -16.16 -22.19
N HIS A 245 -3.58 -17.06 -21.45
CA HIS A 245 -4.82 -16.73 -20.75
C HIS A 245 -4.53 -15.70 -19.66
N PHE A 246 -3.56 -15.99 -18.79
CA PHE A 246 -3.09 -15.10 -17.73
C PHE A 246 -2.69 -13.71 -18.24
N LEU A 247 -1.95 -13.65 -19.37
CA LEU A 247 -1.57 -12.40 -20.02
C LEU A 247 -2.77 -11.55 -20.47
N LYS A 248 -3.87 -12.19 -20.89
CA LYS A 248 -5.06 -11.51 -21.44
C LYS A 248 -6.01 -11.06 -20.35
N THR A 249 -6.14 -11.82 -19.27
CA THR A 249 -7.12 -11.58 -18.21
C THR A 249 -6.54 -10.78 -17.05
N GLU A 250 -5.49 -11.30 -16.43
CA GLU A 250 -4.99 -10.81 -15.15
C GLU A 250 -4.05 -9.61 -15.34
N LEU A 251 -3.04 -9.76 -16.21
CA LEU A 251 -2.00 -8.72 -16.32
C LEU A 251 -2.48 -7.45 -17.01
N ARG A 252 -3.36 -7.55 -18.02
CA ARG A 252 -3.91 -6.35 -18.69
C ARG A 252 -4.82 -5.52 -17.78
N ALA A 253 -5.55 -6.19 -16.89
CA ALA A 253 -6.36 -5.50 -15.89
C ALA A 253 -5.45 -4.67 -14.97
N ARG A 254 -4.31 -5.23 -14.55
CA ARG A 254 -3.35 -4.58 -13.65
C ARG A 254 -2.49 -3.51 -14.32
N ASP A 255 -2.02 -3.71 -15.56
CA ASP A 255 -1.28 -2.67 -16.31
C ASP A 255 -2.11 -1.37 -16.38
N SER A 256 -3.43 -1.50 -16.55
CA SER A 256 -4.37 -0.37 -16.57
C SER A 256 -4.51 0.34 -15.21
N GLU A 257 -4.29 -0.36 -14.10
CA GLU A 257 -4.35 0.19 -12.74
C GLU A 257 -3.01 0.80 -12.33
N ILE A 258 -1.89 0.12 -12.57
CA ILE A 258 -0.53 0.58 -12.23
C ILE A 258 -0.22 1.88 -12.98
N CYS A 259 -0.58 2.01 -14.25
CA CYS A 259 -0.38 3.24 -15.02
C CYS A 259 -1.10 4.45 -14.38
N ARG A 260 -2.35 4.28 -13.92
CA ARG A 260 -3.09 5.38 -13.25
C ARG A 260 -2.39 5.87 -11.98
N TYR A 261 -1.79 4.97 -11.22
CA TYR A 261 -1.07 5.32 -9.99
C TYR A 261 0.25 6.05 -10.25
N SER A 262 0.95 5.68 -11.32
CA SER A 262 2.19 6.37 -11.71
C SER A 262 1.97 7.82 -12.15
N GLU A 263 0.82 8.12 -12.79
CA GLU A 263 0.47 9.46 -13.25
C GLU A 263 0.05 10.39 -12.08
N GLN A 264 -0.74 9.89 -11.13
CA GLN A 264 -1.17 10.68 -9.96
C GLN A 264 -0.03 11.02 -8.98
N GLY A 265 1.03 10.20 -8.94
CA GLY A 265 2.22 10.49 -8.13
C GLY A 265 3.16 11.56 -8.70
N SER A 266 3.00 11.93 -9.99
CA SER A 266 3.90 12.84 -10.70
C SER A 266 3.53 14.33 -10.54
N GLU A 267 2.30 14.68 -10.18
CA GLU A 267 1.85 16.09 -10.19
C GLU A 267 2.17 16.87 -8.90
N VAL A 268 2.64 16.23 -7.82
CA VAL A 268 2.87 16.89 -6.52
C VAL A 268 4.28 17.50 -6.38
N GLY A 269 5.13 17.43 -7.42
CA GLY A 269 6.54 17.86 -7.34
C GLY A 269 6.91 19.20 -7.98
N SER A 270 6.04 19.86 -8.75
CA SER A 270 6.43 21.00 -9.60
C SER A 270 5.67 22.28 -9.29
N ALA A 271 5.83 22.78 -8.06
CA ALA A 271 5.41 24.12 -7.68
C ALA A 271 6.44 24.78 -6.74
N HIS A 272 7.69 24.89 -7.20
CA HIS A 272 8.61 25.91 -6.70
C HIS A 272 9.10 26.73 -7.90
N GLY A 273 8.54 27.94 -8.00
CA GLY A 273 8.88 28.93 -9.02
C GLY A 273 10.35 29.32 -8.93
N GLY A 274 11.12 28.92 -9.94
CA GLY A 274 12.43 29.48 -10.21
C GLY A 274 12.26 30.92 -10.68
N SER A 275 12.42 31.87 -9.76
CA SER A 275 12.60 33.28 -10.07
C SER A 275 13.88 33.44 -10.90
N ALA A 276 13.74 33.94 -12.12
CA ALA A 276 14.83 34.23 -13.03
C ALA A 276 15.73 35.33 -12.44
N PHE A 277 16.95 34.96 -12.04
CA PHE A 277 17.98 35.91 -11.67
C PHE A 277 18.77 36.31 -12.93
N THR A 278 18.39 37.44 -13.54
CA THR A 278 19.19 38.05 -14.61
C THR A 278 20.38 38.80 -14.02
N ARG A 279 21.57 38.41 -14.47
CA ARG A 279 22.86 39.03 -14.19
C ARG A 279 22.95 40.39 -14.90
N SER A 280 23.24 41.46 -14.16
CA SER A 280 23.66 42.76 -14.69
C SER A 280 24.81 43.29 -13.83
N GLU A 281 25.98 43.42 -14.43
CA GLU A 281 27.16 44.05 -13.86
C GLU A 281 27.15 45.58 -14.05
N ALA A 282 27.92 46.23 -13.16
CA ALA A 282 28.56 47.54 -13.26
C ALA A 282 27.78 48.81 -12.88
N GLY A 283 28.34 49.56 -11.91
CA GLY A 283 28.02 50.96 -11.68
C GLY A 283 28.37 51.47 -10.28
N SER A 284 29.62 51.87 -10.08
CA SER A 284 30.17 52.51 -8.87
C SER A 284 29.60 53.91 -8.58
N ALA A 285 29.38 54.25 -7.29
CA ALA A 285 29.95 55.43 -6.60
C ALA A 285 29.04 56.06 -5.51
N HIS A 286 29.63 56.23 -4.31
CA HIS A 286 29.52 57.34 -3.34
C HIS A 286 28.23 57.58 -2.52
N GLY A 287 28.46 57.80 -1.22
CA GLY A 287 27.68 58.74 -0.40
C GLY A 287 27.04 58.13 0.85
N GLY A 288 27.59 58.43 2.03
CA GLY A 288 27.07 57.96 3.32
C GLY A 288 25.86 58.75 3.86
N ASN A 289 25.21 58.20 4.87
CA ASN A 289 25.01 58.81 6.19
C ASN A 289 24.15 57.90 7.08
N ALA A 290 24.55 57.83 8.35
CA ALA A 290 23.84 57.21 9.46
C ALA A 290 22.52 57.93 9.75
N TRP A 291 21.49 57.23 10.27
CA TRP A 291 20.51 57.77 11.22
C TRP A 291 19.86 56.65 12.06
N LEU A 292 19.71 56.94 13.35
CA LEU A 292 19.19 56.12 14.45
C LEU A 292 17.66 56.23 14.60
N GLY A 293 17.03 55.27 15.29
CA GLY A 293 15.70 55.40 15.92
C GLY A 293 14.90 54.09 15.86
N SER A 294 15.01 53.17 16.82
CA SER A 294 14.37 53.11 18.14
C SER A 294 12.89 52.67 18.14
N ALA A 295 12.68 51.48 18.72
CA ALA A 295 11.61 51.01 19.61
C ALA A 295 10.13 51.31 19.31
N ALA A 296 9.34 50.23 19.20
CA ALA A 296 8.12 50.06 19.99
C ALA A 296 7.74 48.57 20.12
N SER A 297 7.74 48.11 21.36
CA SER A 297 7.18 46.85 21.84
C SER A 297 5.67 47.02 22.05
N ILE A 298 4.85 46.11 21.50
CA ILE A 298 3.57 45.72 22.09
C ILE A 298 3.47 44.20 21.98
N ALA A 299 3.45 43.56 23.15
CA ALA A 299 3.20 42.14 23.34
C ALA A 299 1.69 41.87 23.52
N SER A 300 1.37 40.58 23.54
CA SER A 300 0.07 39.91 23.71
C SER A 300 -0.64 39.66 22.37
N SER A 301 -0.90 38.43 21.94
CA SER A 301 -1.38 37.27 22.70
C SER A 301 -0.86 35.93 22.17
N SER A 302 -0.17 35.18 23.04
CA SER A 302 -0.06 33.73 23.15
C SER A 302 -0.43 32.86 21.92
N CYS A 303 0.51 32.69 20.99
CA CYS A 303 0.64 31.43 20.25
C CYS A 303 1.30 30.40 21.17
N ALA A 304 0.49 29.62 21.87
CA ALA A 304 0.96 28.44 22.58
C ALA A 304 1.14 27.28 21.59
N SER A 305 2.41 26.97 21.31
CA SER A 305 2.96 25.63 21.03
C SER A 305 2.20 24.69 20.08
N LEU A 306 2.49 24.80 18.77
CA LEU A 306 2.35 23.70 17.79
C LEU A 306 3.57 22.75 17.79
N ALA A 307 4.45 22.81 18.79
CA ALA A 307 5.76 22.18 18.76
C ALA A 307 5.83 20.75 19.34
N SER A 308 4.69 20.12 19.68
CA SER A 308 4.66 18.80 20.32
C SER A 308 3.68 17.82 19.67
N LEU A 309 3.55 17.84 18.35
CA LEU A 309 2.80 16.80 17.64
C LEU A 309 3.55 15.46 17.68
N PRO A 310 2.89 14.31 17.94
CA PRO A 310 3.53 13.00 17.91
C PRO A 310 4.12 12.71 16.52
N LYS A 311 5.44 12.50 16.45
CA LYS A 311 6.18 12.24 15.21
C LYS A 311 5.71 10.98 14.46
N GLU A 312 5.05 10.05 15.16
CA GLU A 312 4.52 8.80 14.61
C GLU A 312 3.41 9.02 13.57
N CYS A 313 2.50 9.98 13.80
CA CYS A 313 1.33 10.17 12.93
C CYS A 313 1.72 10.66 11.52
N ALA A 314 2.87 11.34 11.40
CA ALA A 314 3.38 11.85 10.12
C ALA A 314 4.24 10.84 9.33
N ARG A 315 4.65 9.70 9.93
CA ARG A 315 5.59 8.74 9.31
C ARG A 315 4.94 7.60 8.52
N GLN A 316 3.61 7.48 8.51
CA GLN A 316 2.93 6.26 8.05
C GLN A 316 2.89 6.06 6.52
N ASN A 317 3.12 7.07 5.68
CA ASN A 317 2.73 7.03 4.26
C ASN A 317 3.66 6.28 3.27
N SER A 318 4.82 5.73 3.65
CA SER A 318 5.75 5.13 2.66
C SER A 318 5.59 3.61 2.45
N GLY A 319 5.16 2.84 3.45
CA GLY A 319 5.04 1.37 3.37
C GLY A 319 3.73 0.87 2.74
N LEU A 320 2.68 1.69 2.76
CA LEU A 320 1.32 1.30 2.36
C LEU A 320 1.10 1.18 0.84
N ARG A 321 2.02 1.68 0.02
CA ARG A 321 1.86 1.69 -1.44
C ARG A 321 1.84 0.29 -2.07
N ALA A 322 2.67 -0.63 -1.58
CA ALA A 322 2.67 -2.01 -2.06
C ALA A 322 1.38 -2.75 -1.66
N TRP A 323 0.88 -2.48 -0.44
CA TRP A 323 -0.41 -2.99 0.03
C TRP A 323 -1.55 -2.48 -0.85
N ARG A 324 -1.61 -1.19 -1.12
CA ARG A 324 -2.65 -0.61 -1.99
C ARG A 324 -2.60 -1.12 -3.44
N ALA A 325 -1.43 -1.43 -3.98
CA ALA A 325 -1.34 -2.02 -5.31
C ALA A 325 -1.74 -3.52 -5.32
N ALA A 326 -1.68 -4.18 -4.16
CA ALA A 326 -2.09 -5.56 -3.99
C ALA A 326 -3.62 -5.72 -3.80
N PHE A 327 -4.26 -4.76 -3.12
CA PHE A 327 -5.68 -4.76 -2.78
C PHE A 327 -6.51 -3.90 -3.72
#